data_AF-A0A518DBX0-F1
#
_entry.id   AF-A0A518DBX0-F1
#
_cell.length_a   1.000
_cell.length_b   1.000
_cell.length_c   1.000
_cell.angle_alpha   90.00
_cell.angle_beta   90.00
_cell.angle_gamma   90.00
#
_symmetry.space_group_name_H-M   'P 1'
#
loop_
_entity.id
_entity.type
_entity.pdbx_description
1 polymer ?
#
loop_
_entity_poly.entity_id
_entity_poly.type
_entity_poly.pdbx_seq_one_letter_code
_entity_poly.pdbx_strand_id
1 'polypeptide(L)'
;MHPQYDLFKQWAVVKRGALEDRLGIRYILFGEWVFARHSIHYRRLPHYLFEFDVYDKLAASFLCLDRRLQLLAGAGVPTVPVLHRGPATRAQLAELIGPSRYHSEFDNPLTRQTDSLMEGLYLRTEGKDAVTARAKFVRPEFTERVKQSTHWQHQTLTPNGLAEGADIWS
;
A
#
# COMPACT_ATOMS: atom_id res chain seq x y z
N MET A 1 -12.41 -11.89 14.80
CA MET A 1 -11.42 -11.41 13.81
C MET A 1 -12.13 -11.29 12.47
N HIS A 2 -11.96 -10.19 11.73
CA HIS A 2 -12.75 -9.92 10.52
C HIS A 2 -12.40 -10.90 9.37
N PRO A 3 -13.36 -11.43 8.60
CA PRO A 3 -13.13 -12.45 7.54
C PRO A 3 -12.09 -12.05 6.47
N GLN A 4 -11.85 -10.75 6.30
CA GLN A 4 -10.86 -10.23 5.34
C GLN A 4 -9.42 -10.76 5.54
N TYR A 5 -9.10 -11.24 6.75
CA TYR A 5 -7.77 -11.75 7.07
C TYR A 5 -7.60 -13.25 6.85
N ASP A 6 -8.66 -13.99 6.50
CA ASP A 6 -8.53 -15.43 6.33
C ASP A 6 -7.71 -15.79 5.08
N LEU A 7 -7.90 -15.05 3.98
CA LEU A 7 -7.04 -15.16 2.81
C LEU A 7 -5.60 -14.69 3.11
N PHE A 8 -5.45 -13.63 3.92
CA PHE A 8 -4.11 -13.14 4.32
C PHE A 8 -3.33 -14.20 5.12
N LYS A 9 -3.99 -14.96 6.00
CA LYS A 9 -3.34 -16.05 6.75
C LYS A 9 -2.85 -17.17 5.83
N GLN A 10 -3.67 -17.55 4.84
CA GLN A 10 -3.27 -18.56 3.85
C GLN A 10 -2.07 -18.08 3.04
N TRP A 11 -2.13 -16.83 2.55
CA TRP A 11 -1.03 -16.18 1.85
C TRP A 11 0.25 -16.16 2.70
N ALA A 12 0.15 -15.80 3.98
CA ALA A 12 1.27 -15.73 4.90
C ALA A 12 1.89 -17.11 5.16
N VAL A 13 1.12 -18.20 5.12
CA VAL A 13 1.66 -19.57 5.21
C VAL A 13 2.48 -19.91 3.97
N VAL A 14 1.97 -19.61 2.77
CA VAL A 14 2.69 -19.86 1.50
C VAL A 14 3.98 -19.06 1.43
N LYS A 15 3.93 -17.78 1.81
CA LYS A 15 5.08 -16.87 1.76
C LYS A 15 6.05 -16.98 2.93
N ARG A 16 5.72 -17.79 3.95
CA ARG A 16 6.49 -17.88 5.20
C ARG A 16 7.97 -18.13 4.93
N GLY A 17 8.32 -19.19 4.21
CA GLY A 17 9.72 -19.54 3.98
C GLY A 17 10.49 -18.42 3.28
N ALA A 18 9.95 -17.90 2.18
CA ALA A 18 10.58 -16.83 1.43
C ALA A 18 10.78 -15.54 2.26
N LEU A 19 9.85 -15.21 3.15
CA LEU A 19 9.95 -14.05 4.03
C LEU A 19 10.85 -14.28 5.24
N GLU A 20 10.80 -15.47 5.87
CA GLU A 20 11.66 -15.81 7.01
C GLU A 20 13.14 -15.82 6.61
N ASP A 21 13.47 -16.36 5.44
CA ASP A 21 14.85 -16.37 4.91
C ASP A 21 15.44 -14.96 4.73
N ARG A 22 14.58 -13.97 4.43
CA ARG A 22 14.99 -12.58 4.15
C ARG A 22 14.92 -11.70 5.39
N LEU A 23 13.80 -11.73 6.09
CA LEU A 23 13.52 -10.84 7.22
C LEU A 23 14.23 -11.33 8.49
N GLY A 24 14.28 -12.66 8.67
CA GLY A 24 14.75 -13.32 9.87
C GLY A 24 14.16 -12.71 11.14
N ILE A 25 14.95 -12.68 12.19
CA ILE A 25 14.60 -12.01 13.45
C ILE A 25 14.94 -10.52 13.45
N ARG A 26 15.43 -9.94 12.35
CA ARG A 26 15.94 -8.57 12.32
C ARG A 26 14.93 -7.57 11.79
N TYR A 27 14.24 -7.92 10.72
CA TYR A 27 13.41 -6.97 9.98
C TYR A 27 11.92 -7.14 10.30
N ILE A 28 11.20 -6.02 10.33
CA ILE A 28 9.73 -6.01 10.38
C ILE A 28 9.22 -5.46 9.05
N LEU A 29 8.45 -6.25 8.32
CA LEU A 29 7.82 -5.84 7.06
C LEU A 29 6.49 -5.13 7.32
N PHE A 30 6.31 -3.97 6.70
CA PHE A 30 5.06 -3.23 6.70
C PHE A 30 4.47 -3.20 5.29
N GLY A 31 3.19 -3.53 5.19
CA GLY A 31 2.47 -3.50 3.93
C GLY A 31 0.98 -3.31 4.13
N GLU A 32 0.31 -2.91 3.06
CA GLU A 32 -1.13 -2.73 3.02
C GLU A 32 -1.78 -3.95 2.38
N TRP A 33 -2.69 -4.60 3.12
CA TRP A 33 -3.51 -5.70 2.63
C TRP A 33 -4.83 -5.17 2.07
N VAL A 34 -4.87 -4.96 0.76
CA VAL A 34 -6.00 -4.37 0.03
C VAL A 34 -6.97 -5.40 -0.53
N PHE A 35 -7.16 -6.54 0.14
CA PHE A 35 -8.18 -7.53 -0.29
C PHE A 35 -9.59 -6.98 -0.15
N ALA A 36 -9.90 -6.33 0.98
CA ALA A 36 -11.20 -5.71 1.21
C ALA A 36 -11.22 -4.30 0.61
N ARG A 37 -12.33 -3.95 -0.05
CA ARG A 37 -12.69 -2.57 -0.34
C ARG A 37 -12.92 -1.85 0.98
N HIS A 38 -12.12 -0.82 1.23
CA HIS A 38 -12.39 0.17 2.27
C HIS A 38 -13.12 1.36 1.63
N SER A 39 -12.41 2.45 1.32
CA SER A 39 -13.00 3.61 0.64
C SER A 39 -12.92 3.52 -0.88
N ILE A 40 -11.81 2.98 -1.41
CA ILE A 40 -11.55 2.85 -2.84
C ILE A 40 -11.77 1.39 -3.25
N HIS A 41 -12.51 1.17 -4.34
CA HIS A 41 -12.67 -0.13 -4.97
C HIS A 41 -11.63 -0.27 -6.08
N TYR A 42 -10.62 -1.12 -5.90
CA TYR A 42 -9.66 -1.45 -6.94
C TYR A 42 -10.15 -2.64 -7.76
N ARG A 43 -9.95 -2.61 -9.08
CA ARG A 43 -10.48 -3.63 -10.00
C ARG A 43 -9.40 -4.39 -10.77
N ARG A 44 -8.14 -3.92 -10.75
CA ARG A 44 -7.02 -4.53 -11.49
C ARG A 44 -5.73 -4.50 -10.67
N LEU A 45 -5.79 -5.00 -9.44
CA LEU A 45 -4.61 -5.11 -8.60
C LEU A 45 -3.68 -6.25 -9.09
N PRO A 46 -2.37 -6.05 -9.18
CA PRO A 46 -1.43 -7.14 -9.46
C PRO A 46 -1.26 -8.09 -8.27
N HIS A 47 -1.61 -7.64 -7.06
CA HIS A 47 -1.46 -8.40 -5.82
C HIS A 47 -2.36 -7.79 -4.72
N TYR A 48 -2.63 -8.49 -3.63
CA TYR A 48 -3.39 -7.93 -2.49
C TYR A 48 -2.54 -7.32 -1.38
N LEU A 49 -1.29 -7.75 -1.22
CA LEU A 49 -0.33 -7.11 -0.33
C LEU A 49 0.60 -6.19 -1.12
N PHE A 50 0.77 -4.95 -0.69
CA PHE A 50 1.84 -4.06 -1.16
C PHE A 50 2.71 -3.61 0.00
N GLU A 51 4.00 -3.88 -0.08
CA GLU A 51 4.93 -3.46 0.96
C GLU A 51 5.32 -1.99 0.78
N PHE A 52 5.30 -1.22 1.87
CA PHE A 52 5.61 0.22 1.87
C PHE A 52 6.71 0.62 2.87
N ASP A 53 7.09 -0.26 3.80
CA ASP A 53 8.20 -0.01 4.71
C ASP A 53 8.83 -1.30 5.25
N VAL A 54 10.10 -1.22 5.65
CA VAL A 54 10.77 -2.27 6.42
C VAL A 54 11.56 -1.62 7.55
N TYR A 55 11.31 -2.05 8.78
CA TYR A 55 12.04 -1.58 9.96
C TYR A 55 13.17 -2.54 10.31
N ASP A 56 14.38 -2.01 10.45
CA ASP A 56 15.54 -2.74 10.96
C ASP A 56 15.64 -2.56 12.47
N LYS A 57 15.39 -3.64 13.23
CA LYS A 57 15.42 -3.59 14.69
C LYS A 57 16.82 -3.33 15.26
N LEU A 58 17.88 -3.71 14.56
CA LEU A 58 19.25 -3.50 15.04
C LEU A 58 19.71 -2.06 14.82
N ALA A 59 19.41 -1.50 13.64
CA ALA A 59 19.71 -0.12 13.32
C ALA A 59 18.67 0.87 13.87
N ALA A 60 17.59 0.37 14.48
CA ALA A 60 16.45 1.12 14.97
C ALA A 60 15.86 2.12 13.96
N SER A 61 15.89 1.79 12.68
CA SER A 61 15.51 2.71 11.59
C SER A 61 14.79 1.99 10.45
N PHE A 62 14.06 2.77 9.64
CA PHE A 62 13.42 2.25 8.43
C PHE A 62 14.41 2.25 7.26
N LEU A 63 14.46 1.17 6.50
CA LEU A 63 15.34 1.02 5.34
C LEU A 63 14.96 1.97 4.21
N CYS A 64 15.94 2.54 3.51
CA CYS A 64 15.69 3.25 2.25
C CYS A 64 15.11 2.30 1.17
N LEU A 65 14.49 2.88 0.14
CA LEU A 65 13.80 2.13 -0.93
C LEU A 65 14.70 1.07 -1.55
N ASP A 66 15.94 1.43 -1.94
CA ASP A 66 16.84 0.53 -2.64
C ASP A 66 17.21 -0.69 -1.78
N ARG A 67 17.41 -0.50 -0.47
CA ARG A 67 17.68 -1.60 0.48
C ARG A 67 16.48 -2.49 0.69
N ARG A 68 15.27 -1.93 0.71
CA ARG A 68 14.02 -2.67 0.83
C ARG A 68 13.75 -3.53 -0.41
N LEU A 69 13.95 -2.97 -1.60
CA LEU A 69 13.84 -3.71 -2.87
C LEU A 69 14.87 -4.83 -2.96
N GLN A 70 16.11 -4.57 -2.54
CA GLN A 70 17.14 -5.60 -2.50
C GLN A 70 16.79 -6.72 -1.50
N LEU A 71 16.33 -6.37 -0.31
CA LEU A 71 15.95 -7.33 0.74
C LEU A 71 14.81 -8.26 0.28
N LEU A 72 13.81 -7.72 -0.42
CA LEU A 72 12.61 -8.45 -0.84
C LEU A 72 12.68 -8.99 -2.27
N ALA A 73 13.82 -8.85 -2.94
CA ALA A 73 14.02 -9.36 -4.29
C ALA A 73 13.68 -10.86 -4.37
N GLY A 74 12.79 -11.20 -5.31
CA GLY A 74 12.33 -12.58 -5.51
C GLY A 74 11.42 -13.15 -4.41
N ALA A 75 10.93 -12.33 -3.46
CA ALA A 75 9.98 -12.81 -2.44
C ALA A 75 8.52 -12.88 -2.95
N GLY A 76 8.25 -12.33 -4.15
CA GLY A 76 6.89 -12.17 -4.67
C GLY A 76 6.03 -11.25 -3.80
N VAL A 77 6.64 -10.23 -3.18
CA VAL A 77 5.92 -9.16 -2.47
C VAL A 77 6.18 -7.84 -3.19
N PRO A 78 5.17 -7.24 -3.85
CA PRO A 78 5.38 -6.02 -4.61
C PRO A 78 5.47 -4.79 -3.71
N THR A 79 6.35 -3.85 -4.07
CA THR A 79 6.33 -2.50 -3.47
C THR A 79 5.11 -1.72 -3.93
N VAL A 80 4.62 -0.80 -3.09
CA VAL A 80 3.73 0.28 -3.55
C VAL A 80 4.36 1.05 -4.73
N PRO A 81 3.55 1.61 -5.65
CA PRO A 81 4.08 2.38 -6.79
C PRO A 81 4.97 3.54 -6.38
N VAL A 82 6.16 3.61 -6.96
CA VAL A 82 6.99 4.81 -6.90
C VAL A 82 6.52 5.76 -8.00
N LEU A 83 6.00 6.92 -7.59
CA LEU A 83 5.51 7.94 -8.51
C LEU A 83 6.58 8.97 -8.89
N HIS A 84 7.52 9.24 -7.99
CA HIS A 84 8.59 10.22 -8.17
C HIS A 84 9.82 9.87 -7.31
N ARG A 85 11.03 10.19 -7.79
CA ARG A 85 12.27 10.18 -7.00
C ARG A 85 12.98 11.53 -7.16
N GLY A 86 13.49 12.05 -6.06
CA GLY A 86 14.19 13.34 -6.01
C GLY A 86 13.35 14.44 -5.37
N PRO A 87 13.89 15.68 -5.30
CA PRO A 87 13.18 16.82 -4.74
C PRO A 87 11.86 17.07 -5.47
N ALA A 88 10.85 17.51 -4.73
CA ALA A 88 9.57 17.92 -5.29
C ALA A 88 9.02 19.12 -4.53
N THR A 89 8.48 20.09 -5.25
CA THR A 89 7.71 21.19 -4.67
C THR A 89 6.30 20.72 -4.33
N ARG A 90 5.59 21.47 -3.50
CA ARG A 90 4.19 21.18 -3.19
C ARG A 90 3.29 21.14 -4.43
N ALA A 91 3.55 21.99 -5.43
CA ALA A 91 2.81 22.00 -6.69
C ALA A 91 3.03 20.71 -7.48
N GLN A 92 4.29 20.28 -7.62
CA GLN A 92 4.62 19.01 -8.28
C GLN A 92 4.00 17.81 -7.55
N LEU A 93 3.97 17.82 -6.21
CA LEU A 93 3.26 16.79 -5.45
C LEU A 93 1.76 16.77 -5.73
N ALA A 94 1.12 17.93 -5.89
CA ALA A 94 -0.30 17.99 -6.24
C ALA A 94 -0.57 17.40 -7.63
N GLU A 95 0.30 17.64 -8.61
CA GLU A 95 0.19 17.09 -9.97
C GLU A 95 0.35 15.56 -10.02
N LEU A 96 1.06 14.96 -9.06
CA LEU A 96 1.18 13.51 -8.93
C LEU A 96 -0.10 12.83 -8.42
N ILE A 97 -1.03 13.58 -7.81
CA ILE A 97 -2.33 13.06 -7.40
C ILE A 97 -3.23 12.97 -8.62
N GLY A 98 -3.32 11.77 -9.18
CA GLY A 98 -4.13 11.46 -10.36
C GLY A 98 -4.89 10.14 -10.22
N PRO A 99 -5.37 9.60 -11.34
CA PRO A 99 -5.97 8.27 -11.37
C PRO A 99 -5.07 7.20 -10.76
N SER A 100 -5.65 6.26 -10.01
CA SER A 100 -4.92 5.09 -9.51
C SER A 100 -4.38 4.26 -10.67
N ARG A 101 -3.19 3.66 -10.47
CA ARG A 101 -2.58 2.72 -11.43
C ARG A 101 -3.33 1.39 -11.55
N TYR A 102 -4.30 1.10 -10.67
CA TYR A 102 -4.92 -0.23 -10.54
C TYR A 102 -6.41 -0.27 -10.91
N HIS A 103 -6.85 0.65 -11.77
CA HIS A 103 -8.25 0.82 -12.16
C HIS A 103 -9.19 0.87 -10.95
N SER A 104 -9.40 2.08 -10.42
CA SER A 104 -10.15 2.26 -9.19
C SER A 104 -11.44 3.04 -9.38
N GLU A 105 -12.37 2.80 -8.49
CA GLU A 105 -13.57 3.61 -8.31
C GLU A 105 -13.63 4.15 -6.88
N PHE A 106 -13.95 5.43 -6.77
CA PHE A 106 -14.16 6.14 -5.53
C PHE A 106 -15.42 6.99 -5.62
N ASP A 107 -16.36 6.75 -4.70
CA ASP A 107 -17.59 7.53 -4.58
C ASP A 107 -17.28 8.85 -3.90
N ASN A 108 -17.08 9.90 -4.70
CA ASN A 108 -16.62 11.20 -4.22
C ASN A 108 -17.74 11.92 -3.46
N PRO A 109 -17.60 12.16 -2.14
CA PRO A 109 -18.66 12.75 -1.35
C PRO A 109 -18.88 14.24 -1.65
N LEU A 110 -17.89 14.93 -2.22
CA LEU A 110 -17.96 16.36 -2.51
C LEU A 110 -18.64 16.63 -3.85
N THR A 111 -18.30 15.86 -4.89
CA THR A 111 -18.88 16.02 -6.23
C THR A 111 -20.12 15.16 -6.46
N ARG A 112 -20.35 14.14 -5.61
CA ARG A 112 -21.39 13.11 -5.77
C ARG A 112 -21.27 12.32 -7.08
N GLN A 113 -20.05 12.20 -7.61
CA GLN A 113 -19.73 11.43 -8.80
C GLN A 113 -18.67 10.37 -8.45
N THR A 114 -18.62 9.29 -9.22
CA THR A 114 -17.52 8.33 -9.11
C THR A 114 -16.30 8.87 -9.85
N ASP A 115 -15.15 8.91 -9.17
CA ASP A 115 -13.86 9.22 -9.78
C ASP A 115 -12.89 8.03 -9.64
N SER A 116 -11.76 8.11 -10.33
CA SER A 116 -10.73 7.07 -10.29
C SER A 116 -9.47 7.52 -9.56
N LEU A 117 -9.53 8.60 -8.78
CA LEU A 117 -8.34 9.21 -8.18
C LEU A 117 -7.85 8.39 -6.98
N MET A 118 -6.52 8.34 -6.83
CA MET A 118 -5.87 7.74 -5.66
C MET A 118 -6.26 8.46 -4.36
N GLU A 119 -6.00 7.82 -3.21
CA GLU A 119 -6.16 8.44 -1.89
C GLU A 119 -5.25 9.66 -1.71
N GLY A 120 -4.01 9.55 -2.17
CA GLY A 120 -2.98 10.56 -1.98
C GLY A 120 -1.59 9.98 -2.09
N LEU A 121 -0.62 10.69 -1.50
CA LEU A 121 0.80 10.35 -1.55
C LEU A 121 1.32 9.99 -0.17
N TYR A 122 2.12 8.94 -0.11
CA TYR A 122 3.03 8.67 0.99
C TYR A 122 4.42 9.17 0.59
N LEU A 123 4.99 10.05 1.41
CA LEU A 123 6.24 10.76 1.12
C LEU A 123 7.30 10.30 2.10
N ARG A 124 8.51 10.05 1.59
CA ARG A 124 9.69 9.71 2.39
C ARG A 124 10.85 10.58 1.94
N THR A 125 11.62 11.07 2.90
CA THR A 125 12.99 11.53 2.64
C THR A 125 13.92 10.42 3.11
N GLU A 126 14.90 10.10 2.28
CA GLU A 126 15.85 9.02 2.54
C GLU A 126 17.27 9.62 2.56
N GLY A 127 18.04 9.24 3.58
CA GLY A 127 19.49 9.39 3.59
C GLY A 127 20.14 8.22 2.86
N LYS A 128 21.44 8.01 3.08
CA LYS A 128 22.20 6.96 2.40
C LYS A 128 21.59 5.56 2.57
N ASP A 129 21.20 5.21 3.79
CA ASP A 129 20.76 3.84 4.12
C ASP A 129 19.39 3.77 4.82
N ALA A 130 18.83 4.92 5.23
CA ALA A 130 17.65 4.97 6.08
C ALA A 130 16.72 6.13 5.73
N VAL A 131 15.45 5.97 6.09
CA VAL A 131 14.47 7.05 6.08
C VAL A 131 14.82 8.08 7.15
N THR A 132 14.75 9.34 6.77
CA THR A 132 14.99 10.47 7.68
C THR A 132 13.70 11.19 8.07
N ALA A 133 12.70 11.21 7.19
CA ALA A 133 11.37 11.76 7.49
C ALA A 133 10.29 11.10 6.65
N ARG A 134 9.05 11.22 7.12
CA ARG A 134 7.85 10.69 6.47
C ARG A 134 6.72 11.69 6.56
N ALA A 135 5.92 11.77 5.52
CA ALA A 135 4.71 12.57 5.49
C ALA A 135 3.66 11.90 4.62
N LYS A 136 2.43 12.41 4.70
CA LYS A 136 1.35 12.02 3.78
C LYS A 136 0.67 13.26 3.25
N PHE A 137 0.28 13.21 1.98
CA PHE A 137 -0.58 14.21 1.36
C PHE A 137 -1.83 13.49 0.87
N VAL A 138 -2.88 13.54 1.68
CA VAL A 138 -4.17 12.88 1.40
C VAL A 138 -5.15 13.90 0.84
N ARG A 139 -5.90 13.53 -0.19
CA ARG A 139 -6.88 14.44 -0.78
C ARG A 139 -8.08 14.70 0.16
N PRO A 140 -8.66 15.91 0.15
CA PRO A 140 -9.78 16.25 1.02
C PRO A 140 -11.01 15.34 0.84
N GLU A 141 -11.32 14.95 -0.39
CA GLU A 141 -12.47 14.12 -0.74
C GLU A 141 -12.39 12.75 -0.07
N PHE A 142 -11.19 12.15 -0.03
CA PHE A 142 -10.95 10.88 0.64
C PHE A 142 -11.11 11.01 2.15
N THR A 143 -10.54 12.07 2.74
CA THR A 143 -10.68 12.35 4.17
C THR A 143 -12.14 12.51 4.56
N GLU A 144 -12.92 13.21 3.73
CA GLU A 144 -14.36 13.38 3.95
C GLU A 144 -15.13 12.06 3.86
N ARG A 145 -14.81 11.22 2.88
CA ARG A 145 -15.43 9.88 2.75
C ARG A 145 -15.17 9.03 3.98
N VAL A 146 -13.95 9.05 4.51
CA VAL A 146 -13.60 8.28 5.73
C VAL A 146 -14.41 8.74 6.93
N LYS A 147 -14.63 10.06 7.11
CA LYS A 147 -15.45 10.61 8.20
C LYS A 147 -16.91 10.17 8.13
N GLN A 148 -17.46 10.08 6.93
CA GLN A 148 -18.86 9.68 6.69
C GLN A 148 -19.07 8.17 6.73
N SER A 149 -17.98 7.39 6.64
CA SER A 149 -18.05 5.94 6.59
C SER A 149 -18.13 5.35 7.99
N THR A 150 -18.99 4.35 8.18
CA THR A 150 -18.88 3.46 9.34
C THR A 150 -17.52 2.74 9.28
N HIS A 151 -16.90 2.51 10.44
CA HIS A 151 -15.62 1.80 10.49
C HIS A 151 -15.71 0.49 9.68
N TRP A 152 -14.73 0.23 8.81
CA TRP A 152 -14.75 -0.85 7.81
C TRP A 152 -15.07 -2.22 8.41
N GLN A 153 -14.69 -2.45 9.68
CA GLN A 153 -14.94 -3.69 10.43
C GLN A 153 -16.43 -4.04 10.62
N HIS A 154 -17.35 -3.10 10.35
CA HIS A 154 -18.79 -3.29 10.43
C HIS A 154 -19.47 -3.27 9.05
N GLN A 155 -18.71 -3.14 7.97
CA GLN A 155 -19.24 -3.14 6.62
C GLN A 155 -19.24 -4.55 6.03
N THR A 156 -20.19 -4.82 5.12
CA THR A 156 -20.16 -6.03 4.31
C THR A 156 -18.87 -6.07 3.50
N LEU A 157 -18.11 -7.16 3.65
CA LEU A 157 -16.88 -7.39 2.91
C LEU A 157 -17.15 -7.38 1.41
N THR A 158 -16.58 -6.41 0.70
CA THR A 158 -16.52 -6.37 -0.76
C THR A 158 -15.07 -6.59 -1.18
N PRO A 159 -14.71 -7.68 -1.86
CA PRO A 159 -13.34 -7.88 -2.32
C PRO A 159 -12.95 -6.90 -3.43
N ASN A 160 -11.70 -6.44 -3.42
CA ASN A 160 -11.09 -5.78 -4.57
C ASN A 160 -10.74 -6.82 -5.66
N GLY A 161 -10.76 -6.38 -6.91
CA GLY A 161 -10.43 -7.19 -8.07
C GLY A 161 -8.94 -7.27 -8.34
N LEU A 162 -8.47 -8.47 -8.68
CA LEU A 162 -7.14 -8.70 -9.24
C LEU A 162 -7.16 -8.48 -10.76
N ALA A 163 -6.00 -8.11 -11.32
CA ALA A 163 -5.78 -8.10 -12.75
C ALA A 163 -5.80 -9.54 -13.31
N GLU A 164 -6.09 -9.68 -14.60
CA GLU A 164 -6.00 -10.98 -15.29
C GLU A 164 -4.58 -11.55 -15.18
N GLY A 165 -4.47 -12.82 -14.81
CA GLY A 165 -3.19 -13.50 -14.62
C GLY A 165 -2.43 -13.13 -13.33
N ALA A 166 -2.99 -12.32 -12.45
CA ALA A 166 -2.36 -12.02 -11.16
C ALA A 166 -2.25 -13.28 -10.31
N ASP A 167 -1.03 -13.62 -9.91
CA ASP A 167 -0.74 -14.70 -8.98
C ASP A 167 -0.28 -14.12 -7.65
N ILE A 168 -1.10 -14.31 -6.61
CA ILE A 168 -0.78 -13.84 -5.27
C ILE A 168 0.07 -14.83 -4.46
N TRP A 169 0.32 -16.03 -4.99
CA TRP A 169 0.97 -17.11 -4.27
C TRP A 169 2.46 -17.23 -4.59
N SER A 170 2.84 -16.97 -5.85
CA SER A 170 4.23 -17.04 -6.35
C SER A 170 5.11 -15.91 -5.86
#